data_AF-A0A951T2H4-F1
#
_entry.id   AF-A0A951T2H4-F1
#
_cell.length_a   1.000
_cell.length_b   1.000
_cell.length_c   1.000
_cell.angle_alpha   90.00
_cell.angle_beta   90.00
_cell.angle_gamma   90.00
#
_symmetry.space_group_name_H-M   'P 1'
#
loop_
_entity.id
_entity.type
_entity.pdbx_description
1 polymer ?
#
loop_
_entity_poly.entity_id
_entity_poly.type
_entity_poly.pdbx_seq_one_letter_code
_entity_poly.pdbx_strand_id
1 'polypeptide(L)'
;MKIASLVVRAKPEDFPELRESLRAIPGVELHGESSDTGRLIVTIEDGDGYSVTDSILAVNLTRHVLGVTLAYEYTDEGLELQEA
;
A
#
# COMPACT_ATOMS: atom_id res chain seq x y z
N MET A 1 -0.28 15.98 -1.51
CA MET A 1 0.09 14.72 -2.17
C MET A 1 0.91 13.88 -1.21
N LYS A 2 0.39 12.70 -0.89
CA LYS A 2 1.07 11.69 -0.09
C LYS A 2 1.15 10.40 -0.87
N ILE A 3 2.32 9.77 -0.85
CA ILE A 3 2.56 8.50 -1.52
C ILE A 3 3.28 7.58 -0.54
N ALA A 4 2.83 6.33 -0.43
CA ALA A 4 3.49 5.30 0.38
C ALA A 4 3.70 4.03 -0.43
N SER A 5 4.88 3.41 -0.31
CA SER A 5 5.12 2.06 -0.82
C SER A 5 5.12 1.09 0.34
N LEU A 6 4.40 -0.03 0.20
CA LEU A 6 4.31 -1.07 1.20
C LEU A 6 4.78 -2.41 0.64
N VAL A 7 5.45 -3.17 1.50
CA VAL A 7 5.62 -4.61 1.34
C VAL A 7 4.54 -5.30 2.16
N VAL A 8 3.61 -5.96 1.49
CA VAL A 8 2.55 -6.77 2.10
C VAL A 8 3.02 -8.21 2.18
N ARG A 9 2.87 -8.84 3.34
CA ARG A 9 3.17 -10.25 3.55
C ARG A 9 1.87 -11.05 3.60
N ALA A 10 1.82 -12.14 2.85
CA ALA A 10 0.70 -13.08 2.84
C ALA A 10 1.19 -14.46 2.40
N LYS A 11 0.37 -15.50 2.55
CA LYS A 11 0.70 -16.80 1.98
C LYS A 11 0.45 -16.80 0.46
N PRO A 12 1.33 -17.43 -0.35
CA PRO A 12 1.14 -17.49 -1.79
C PRO A 12 -0.18 -18.10 -2.25
N GLU A 13 -0.72 -19.05 -1.49
CA GLU A 13 -2.03 -19.69 -1.75
C GLU A 13 -3.20 -18.69 -1.75
N ASP A 14 -3.07 -17.58 -1.03
CA ASP A 14 -4.11 -16.57 -0.88
C ASP A 14 -3.96 -15.38 -1.86
N PHE A 15 -2.87 -15.32 -2.64
CA PHE A 15 -2.59 -14.17 -3.53
C PHE A 15 -3.72 -13.88 -4.53
N PRO A 16 -4.37 -14.87 -5.17
CA PRO A 16 -5.48 -14.58 -6.07
C PRO A 16 -6.61 -13.80 -5.41
N GLU A 17 -7.05 -14.19 -4.21
CA GLU A 17 -8.12 -13.51 -3.47
C GLU A 17 -7.64 -12.16 -2.89
N LEU A 18 -6.42 -12.14 -2.37
CA LEU A 18 -5.84 -10.94 -1.77
C LEU A 18 -5.68 -9.82 -2.80
N ARG A 19 -5.25 -10.13 -4.04
CA ARG A 19 -5.12 -9.12 -5.10
C ARG A 19 -6.43 -8.42 -5.40
N GLU A 20 -7.52 -9.17 -5.53
CA GLU A 20 -8.84 -8.58 -5.79
C GLU A 20 -9.26 -7.68 -4.62
N SER A 21 -9.01 -8.11 -3.38
CA SER A 21 -9.31 -7.33 -2.19
C SER A 21 -8.48 -6.04 -2.11
N LEU A 22 -7.18 -6.12 -2.40
CA LEU A 22 -6.28 -4.96 -2.36
C LEU A 22 -6.62 -3.94 -3.46
N ARG A 23 -6.96 -4.38 -4.68
CA ARG A 23 -7.37 -3.47 -5.77
C ARG A 23 -8.69 -2.74 -5.50
N ALA A 24 -9.51 -3.25 -4.57
CA ALA A 24 -10.75 -2.60 -4.17
C ALA A 24 -10.53 -1.45 -3.17
N ILE A 25 -9.31 -1.32 -2.62
CA ILE A 25 -8.97 -0.24 -1.68
C ILE A 25 -8.61 1.02 -2.48
N PRO A 26 -9.22 2.18 -2.20
CA PRO A 26 -8.90 3.43 -2.87
C PRO A 26 -7.41 3.78 -2.80
N GLY A 27 -6.86 4.22 -3.93
CA GLY A 27 -5.45 4.64 -4.04
C GLY A 27 -4.43 3.49 -4.09
N VAL A 28 -4.84 2.23 -3.95
CA VAL A 28 -3.91 1.08 -3.95
C VAL A 28 -3.62 0.62 -5.38
N GLU A 29 -2.33 0.59 -5.73
CA GLU A 29 -1.81 -0.05 -6.93
C GLU A 29 -0.89 -1.23 -6.57
N LEU A 30 -1.02 -2.35 -7.31
CA LEU A 30 -0.17 -3.53 -7.16
C LEU A 30 0.90 -3.55 -8.26
N HIS A 31 2.17 -3.68 -7.88
CA HIS A 31 3.29 -3.67 -8.83
C HIS A 31 3.95 -5.03 -9.04
N GLY A 32 3.91 -5.91 -8.04
CA GLY A 32 4.54 -7.23 -8.15
C GLY A 32 4.29 -8.12 -6.96
N GLU A 33 4.52 -9.41 -7.16
CA GLU A 33 4.41 -10.45 -6.13
C GLU A 33 5.57 -11.44 -6.25
N SER A 34 5.96 -12.03 -5.12
CA SER A 34 6.97 -13.08 -5.05
C SER A 34 6.42 -14.23 -4.21
N SER A 35 6.04 -15.31 -4.89
CA SER A 35 5.53 -16.52 -4.25
C SER A 35 6.59 -17.20 -3.37
N ASP A 36 7.88 -17.12 -3.74
CA ASP A 36 8.98 -17.69 -2.95
C ASP A 36 9.15 -16.99 -1.59
N THR A 37 8.85 -15.70 -1.52
CA THR A 37 9.05 -14.89 -0.29
C THR A 37 7.76 -14.51 0.42
N GLY A 38 6.59 -14.80 -0.18
CA GLY A 38 5.28 -14.44 0.36
C GLY A 38 5.05 -12.94 0.40
N ARG A 39 5.56 -12.18 -0.58
CA ARG A 39 5.53 -10.71 -0.60
C ARG A 39 4.76 -10.17 -1.79
N LEU A 40 4.01 -9.09 -1.57
CA LEU A 40 3.41 -8.25 -2.59
C LEU A 40 3.91 -6.82 -2.41
N ILE A 41 4.13 -6.12 -3.51
CA ILE A 41 4.53 -4.71 -3.54
C ILE A 41 3.33 -3.88 -3.96
N VAL A 42 2.95 -2.93 -3.12
CA VAL A 42 1.88 -1.99 -3.38
C VAL A 42 2.35 -0.56 -3.22
N THR A 43 1.74 0.34 -3.98
CA THR A 43 1.83 1.79 -3.77
C THR A 43 0.45 2.31 -3.38
N ILE A 44 0.42 3.32 -2.53
CA ILE A 44 -0.79 4.02 -2.10
C ILE A 44 -0.57 5.51 -2.35
N GLU A 45 -1.48 6.14 -3.08
CA GLU A 45 -1.55 7.59 -3.26
C GLU A 45 -2.85 8.11 -2.62
N ASP A 46 -2.83 9.33 -2.07
CA ASP A 46 -4.06 9.99 -1.60
C ASP A 46 -4.91 10.53 -2.77
N GLY A 47 -6.19 10.76 -2.51
CA GLY A 47 -7.09 11.30 -3.51
C GLY A 47 -8.37 11.87 -2.92
N ASP A 48 -9.29 12.27 -3.78
CA ASP A 48 -10.55 12.87 -3.35
C ASP A 48 -11.37 11.89 -2.49
N GLY A 49 -11.50 12.22 -1.20
CA GLY A 49 -12.32 11.47 -0.26
C GLY A 49 -11.63 10.32 0.48
N TYR A 50 -10.31 10.15 0.37
CA TYR A 50 -9.55 9.16 1.13
C TYR A 50 -8.10 9.60 1.37
N SER A 51 -7.52 9.17 2.50
CA SER A 51 -6.12 9.45 2.83
C SER A 51 -5.24 8.21 2.67
N VAL A 52 -3.94 8.43 2.43
CA VAL A 52 -2.94 7.33 2.45
C VAL A 52 -3.03 6.53 3.75
N THR A 53 -3.22 7.19 4.90
CA THR A 53 -3.29 6.52 6.21
C THR A 53 -4.47 5.57 6.30
N ASP A 54 -5.65 5.97 5.81
CA ASP A 54 -6.85 5.12 5.80
C ASP A 54 -6.65 3.89 4.90
N SER A 55 -6.04 4.09 3.73
CA SER A 55 -5.74 2.99 2.81
C SER A 55 -4.67 2.05 3.35
N ILE A 56 -3.62 2.54 4.04
CA ILE A 56 -2.65 1.69 4.75
C ILE A 56 -3.35 0.82 5.80
N LEU A 57 -4.28 1.42 6.58
CA LEU A 57 -5.04 0.69 7.58
C LEU A 57 -5.94 -0.37 6.93
N ALA A 58 -6.63 -0.03 5.84
CA ALA A 58 -7.44 -0.98 5.08
C ALA A 58 -6.61 -2.16 4.55
N VAL A 59 -5.42 -1.90 4.01
CA VAL A 59 -4.48 -2.95 3.58
C VAL A 59 -4.08 -3.84 4.77
N ASN A 60 -3.75 -3.24 5.91
CA ASN A 60 -3.34 -4.00 7.10
C ASN A 60 -4.45 -4.92 7.64
N LEU A 61 -5.71 -4.48 7.54
CA LEU A 61 -6.88 -5.22 8.02
C LEU A 61 -7.47 -6.19 6.97
N THR A 62 -6.92 -6.21 5.76
CA THR A 62 -7.41 -7.08 4.69
C THR A 62 -7.19 -8.54 5.04
N ARG A 63 -8.19 -9.39 4.77
CA ARG A 63 -8.11 -10.84 4.99
C ARG A 63 -6.85 -11.40 4.32
N HIS A 64 -6.17 -12.33 5.00
CA HIS A 64 -4.94 -13.00 4.57
C HIS A 64 -3.66 -12.15 4.62
N VAL A 65 -3.75 -10.85 4.93
CA VAL A 65 -2.56 -10.05 5.23
C VAL A 65 -1.98 -10.47 6.58
N LEU A 66 -0.72 -10.92 6.55
CA LEU A 66 0.03 -11.33 7.72
C LEU A 66 0.89 -10.20 8.30
N GLY A 67 1.16 -9.18 7.49
CA GLY A 67 1.88 -8.00 7.93
C GLY A 67 2.13 -7.02 6.79
N VAL A 68 2.35 -5.77 7.18
CA VAL A 68 2.63 -4.66 6.26
C VAL A 68 3.91 -3.99 6.72
N THR A 69 4.78 -3.64 5.80
CA THR A 69 6.01 -2.89 6.09
C THR A 69 6.08 -1.70 5.15
N LEU A 70 6.15 -0.49 5.72
CA LEU A 70 6.36 0.74 4.98
C LEU A 70 7.79 0.74 4.43
N ALA A 71 7.93 0.72 3.11
CA ALA A 71 9.20 0.72 2.41
C ALA A 71 9.63 2.15 2.01
N TYR A 72 8.66 3.01 1.72
CA TYR A 72 8.88 4.38 1.31
C TYR A 72 7.66 5.24 1.65
N GLU A 73 7.90 6.52 1.94
CA GLU A 73 6.87 7.55 2.13
C GLU A 73 7.35 8.87 1.51
N TYR A 74 6.42 9.57 0.87
CA TYR A 74 6.57 10.93 0.39
C TYR A 74 5.39 11.77 0.85
N THR A 75 5.65 13.03 1.21
CA THR A 75 4.64 14.05 1.43
C THR A 75 5.14 15.41 0.94
N ASP A 76 4.25 16.17 0.31
CA ASP A 76 4.47 17.59 0.01
C ASP A 76 4.22 18.53 1.21
N GLU A 77 3.63 17.99 2.28
CA GLU A 77 3.29 18.74 3.49
C GLU A 77 4.58 19.21 4.19
N GLY A 78 4.73 20.53 4.35
CA GLY A 78 5.90 21.13 5.00
C GLY A 78 7.12 21.36 4.09
N LEU A 79 7.01 21.13 2.78
CA LEU A 79 8.08 21.41 1.80
C LEU A 79 8.07 22.85 1.25
N GLU A 80 7.18 23.73 1.72
CA GLU A 80 6.97 25.11 1.20
C GLU A 80 8.18 26.06 1.36
N LEU A 81 9.28 25.66 2.00
CA LEU A 81 10.41 26.53 2.34
C LEU A 81 11.76 26.18 1.65
N GLN A 82 11.80 25.25 0.69
CA GLN A 82 13.08 24.82 0.09
C GLN A 82 13.39 25.33 -1.32
N GLU A 83 12.54 26.18 -1.91
CA GLU A 83 12.84 26.87 -3.16
C GLU A 83 13.09 28.37 -2.90
N ALA A 84 14.34 28.70 -2.55
CA ALA A 84 14.88 30.06 -2.51
C ALA A 84 16.17 30.16 -3.34
#